data_AF-A0A2K3LH62-F1
#
_entry.id   AF-A0A2K3LH62-F1
#
_cell.length_a   1.000
_cell.length_b   1.000
_cell.length_c   1.000
_cell.angle_alpha   90.00
_cell.angle_beta   90.00
_cell.angle_gamma   90.00
#
_symmetry.space_group_name_H-M   'P 1'
#
loop_
_entity.id
_entity.type
_entity.pdbx_description
1 polymer ?
#
loop_
_entity_poly.entity_id
_entity_poly.type
_entity_poly.pdbx_seq_one_letter_code
_entity_poly.pdbx_strand_id
1 'polypeptide(L)'
;MEEPLVPSLLDLQIEGAKYIFQPRTILRMELLVLTILDWRLRSVTPLSFLGFFACKLDSTGTFTHFLISRATEIISSNIQDAGFLAYWPSCIAAASILSAANEIPNWSYVKPEHAESWCEGLKKDSIAWCPMRVMGNTCI
;
A
#
# COMPACT_ATOMS: atom_id res chain seq x y z
N MET A 1 7.74 -6.46 -9.40
CA MET A 1 9.06 -7.13 -9.29
C MET A 1 9.98 -6.11 -8.64
N GLU A 2 9.97 -6.05 -7.32
CA GLU A 2 10.60 -4.96 -6.55
C GLU A 2 11.75 -5.47 -5.65
N GLU A 3 11.91 -6.79 -5.54
CA GLU A 3 12.91 -7.42 -4.68
C GLU A 3 14.27 -7.52 -5.40
N PRO A 4 15.39 -7.16 -4.72
CA PRO A 4 16.73 -7.24 -5.29
C PRO A 4 17.28 -8.68 -5.34
N LEU A 5 16.72 -9.57 -4.53
CA LEU A 5 17.10 -10.98 -4.44
C LEU A 5 15.88 -11.82 -4.77
N VAL A 6 16.01 -12.70 -5.76
CA VAL A 6 14.93 -13.59 -6.16
C VAL A 6 14.91 -14.81 -5.22
N PRO A 7 13.81 -15.08 -4.50
CA PRO A 7 13.72 -16.25 -3.65
C PRO A 7 13.78 -17.54 -4.49
N SER A 8 14.34 -18.61 -3.93
CA SER A 8 14.33 -19.90 -4.61
C SER A 8 12.93 -20.53 -4.57
N LEU A 9 12.66 -21.49 -5.46
CA LEU A 9 11.39 -22.22 -5.46
C LEU A 9 11.14 -23.03 -4.17
N LEU A 10 12.20 -23.33 -3.43
CA LEU A 10 12.11 -23.97 -2.12
C LEU A 10 11.71 -22.95 -1.04
N ASP A 11 12.22 -21.72 -1.12
CA ASP A 11 11.89 -20.64 -0.17
C ASP A 11 10.44 -20.18 -0.32
N LEU A 12 9.82 -20.38 -1.49
CA LEU A 12 8.39 -20.14 -1.71
C LEU A 12 7.49 -21.14 -0.97
N GLN A 13 8.04 -22.25 -0.46
CA GLN A 13 7.27 -23.20 0.33
C GLN A 13 7.14 -22.69 1.77
N ILE A 14 5.91 -22.31 2.14
CA ILE A 14 5.62 -21.80 3.48
C ILE A 14 5.77 -22.93 4.51
N GLU A 15 6.47 -22.65 5.60
CA GLU A 15 6.58 -23.56 6.73
C GLU A 15 5.18 -23.86 7.31
N GLY A 16 4.79 -25.14 7.34
CA GLY A 16 3.44 -25.57 7.74
C GLY A 16 2.40 -25.60 6.60
N ALA A 17 2.80 -25.42 5.34
CA ALA A 17 1.88 -25.55 4.21
C ALA A 17 1.28 -26.97 4.13
N LYS A 18 -0.06 -27.04 4.06
CA LYS A 18 -0.81 -28.30 3.86
C LYS A 18 -0.44 -29.03 2.56
N TYR A 19 0.06 -28.28 1.57
CA TYR A 19 0.41 -28.80 0.24
C TYR A 19 1.80 -28.33 -0.15
N ILE A 20 2.66 -29.29 -0.51
CA ILE A 20 4.01 -29.05 -1.02
C ILE A 20 3.96 -29.18 -2.54
N PHE A 21 4.25 -28.09 -3.26
CA PHE A 21 4.26 -28.09 -4.72
C PHE A 21 5.65 -28.40 -5.25
N GLN A 22 5.73 -29.29 -6.25
CA GLN A 22 6.97 -29.53 -6.97
C GLN A 22 7.45 -28.24 -7.67
N PRO A 23 8.76 -27.99 -7.77
CA PRO A 23 9.31 -26.81 -8.45
C PRO A 23 8.77 -26.61 -9.87
N ARG A 24 8.59 -27.70 -10.62
CA ARG A 24 8.01 -27.68 -11.98
C ARG A 24 6.57 -27.17 -12.00
N THR A 25 5.79 -27.44 -10.96
CA THR A 25 4.41 -26.96 -10.83
C THR A 25 4.39 -25.46 -10.55
N ILE A 26 5.27 -24.98 -9.66
CA ILE A 26 5.39 -23.54 -9.36
C ILE A 26 5.76 -22.78 -10.64
N LEU A 27 6.76 -23.24 -11.38
CA LEU A 27 7.18 -22.61 -12.64
C LEU A 27 6.06 -22.56 -13.69
N ARG A 28 5.27 -23.63 -13.81
CA ARG A 28 4.11 -23.65 -14.73
C ARG A 28 3.05 -22.62 -14.33
N MET A 29 2.77 -22.49 -13.03
CA MET A 29 1.82 -21.51 -12.52
C MET A 29 2.34 -20.09 -12.73
N GLU A 30 3.63 -19.84 -12.48
CA GLU A 30 4.25 -18.55 -12.73
C GLU A 30 4.12 -18.12 -14.20
N LEU A 31 4.50 -19.00 -15.15
CA LEU A 31 4.35 -18.73 -16.58
C LEU A 31 2.89 -18.48 -16.98
N LEU A 32 1.94 -19.22 -16.41
CA LEU A 32 0.51 -19.02 -16.65
C LEU A 32 0.04 -17.64 -16.17
N VAL A 33 0.39 -17.26 -14.94
CA VAL A 33 0.05 -15.95 -14.36
C VAL A 33 0.67 -14.83 -15.17
N LEU A 34 1.96 -14.94 -15.54
CA LEU A 34 2.64 -13.96 -16.38
C LEU A 34 1.96 -13.79 -17.73
N THR A 35 1.54 -14.89 -18.35
CA THR A 35 0.83 -14.86 -19.63
C THR A 35 -0.53 -14.18 -19.48
N ILE A 36 -1.30 -14.49 -18.43
CA ILE A 36 -2.60 -13.86 -18.16
C ILE A 36 -2.46 -12.36 -17.88
N LEU A 37 -1.37 -11.95 -17.23
CA LEU A 37 -1.07 -10.54 -16.96
C LEU A 37 -0.44 -9.82 -18.16
N ASP A 38 -0.34 -10.43 -19.34
CA ASP A 38 0.39 -9.90 -20.51
C ASP A 38 1.82 -9.44 -20.17
N TRP A 39 2.48 -10.17 -19.26
CA TRP A 39 3.81 -9.85 -18.73
C TRP A 39 3.90 -8.48 -18.02
N ARG A 40 2.76 -7.88 -17.66
CA ARG A 40 2.66 -6.58 -16.97
C ARG A 40 2.84 -6.76 -15.46
N LEU A 41 4.08 -7.02 -15.05
CA LEU A 41 4.48 -7.23 -13.65
C LEU A 41 4.63 -5.94 -12.81
N ARG A 42 4.58 -4.78 -13.47
CA ARG A 42 4.69 -3.48 -12.81
C ARG A 42 3.30 -2.93 -12.50
N SER A 43 2.66 -3.53 -11.52
CA SER A 43 1.41 -3.02 -10.95
C SER A 43 1.70 -1.71 -10.22
N VAL A 44 0.83 -0.72 -10.39
CA VAL A 44 0.89 0.48 -9.56
C VAL A 44 0.40 0.11 -8.17
N THR A 45 1.24 0.30 -7.14
CA THR A 45 0.89 0.02 -5.74
C THR A 45 0.72 1.32 -4.97
N PRO A 46 0.02 1.32 -3.82
CA PRO A 46 -0.08 2.52 -2.97
C PRO A 46 1.30 3.05 -2.57
N LEU A 47 2.26 2.15 -2.35
CA LEU A 47 3.63 2.51 -1.96
C LEU A 47 4.32 3.42 -2.98
N SER A 48 4.00 3.28 -4.27
CA SER A 48 4.55 4.12 -5.34
C SER A 48 4.20 5.61 -5.20
N PHE A 49 3.14 5.95 -4.46
CA PHE A 49 2.70 7.35 -4.27
C PHE A 49 3.20 7.98 -2.97
N LEU A 50 3.70 7.20 -2.01
CA LEU A 50 4.02 7.69 -0.67
C LEU A 50 5.05 8.81 -0.68
N GLY A 51 6.14 8.65 -1.44
CA GLY A 51 7.18 9.68 -1.54
C GLY A 51 6.64 11.00 -2.09
N PHE A 52 5.79 10.93 -3.13
CA PHE A 52 5.18 12.11 -3.73
C PHE A 52 4.24 12.84 -2.75
N PHE A 53 3.35 12.11 -2.07
CA PHE A 53 2.41 12.70 -1.11
C PHE A 53 3.11 13.19 0.17
N ALA A 54 4.14 12.50 0.65
CA ALA A 54 4.93 12.96 1.78
C ALA A 54 5.60 14.31 1.47
N CYS A 55 6.20 14.47 0.30
CA CYS A 55 6.78 15.75 -0.14
C CYS A 55 5.74 16.86 -0.35
N LYS A 56 4.51 16.51 -0.77
CA LYS A 56 3.40 17.48 -0.88
C LYS A 56 2.94 17.99 0.48
N LEU A 57 2.98 17.14 1.50
CA LEU A 57 2.52 17.47 2.84
C LEU A 57 3.60 18.17 3.68
N ASP A 58 4.85 17.72 3.55
CA ASP A 58 6.01 18.27 4.23
C ASP A 58 7.07 18.67 3.21
N SER A 59 6.93 19.90 2.70
CA SER A 59 7.86 20.46 1.72
C SER A 59 9.27 20.67 2.27
N THR A 60 9.42 20.74 3.60
CA THR A 60 10.71 20.93 4.29
C THR A 60 11.45 19.61 4.47
N GLY A 61 10.74 18.48 4.39
CA GLY A 61 11.31 17.14 4.50
C GLY A 61 11.67 16.71 5.93
N THR A 62 11.18 17.44 6.94
CA THR A 62 11.45 17.16 8.37
C THR A 62 10.84 15.85 8.84
N PHE A 63 9.65 15.51 8.35
CA PHE A 63 8.83 14.36 8.72
C PHE A 63 8.63 13.37 7.57
N THR A 64 9.13 13.64 6.36
CA THR A 64 8.97 12.77 5.18
C THR A 64 9.31 11.30 5.46
N HIS A 65 10.42 11.01 6.15
CA HIS A 65 10.79 9.63 6.48
C HIS A 65 9.77 8.98 7.42
N PHE A 66 9.33 9.70 8.46
CA PHE A 66 8.31 9.21 9.39
C PHE A 66 6.98 8.95 8.68
N LEU A 67 6.53 9.89 7.84
CA LEU A 67 5.30 9.77 7.07
C LEU A 67 5.32 8.54 6.16
N ILE A 68 6.41 8.33 5.41
CA ILE A 68 6.55 7.17 4.52
C ILE A 68 6.58 5.87 5.32
N SER A 69 7.39 5.80 6.38
CA SER A 69 7.48 4.59 7.22
C SER A 69 6.13 4.24 7.80
N ARG A 70 5.46 5.22 8.42
CA ARG A 70 4.18 5.00 9.09
C ARG A 70 3.04 4.68 8.13
N ALA A 71 2.99 5.35 6.97
CA ALA A 71 2.03 5.02 5.94
C ALA A 71 2.27 3.62 5.35
N THR A 72 3.52 3.17 5.24
CA THR A 72 3.87 1.81 4.79
C THR A 72 3.37 0.76 5.77
N GLU A 73 3.54 0.98 7.08
CA GLU A 73 3.00 0.10 8.12
C GLU A 73 1.47 0.02 8.05
N ILE A 74 0.80 1.17 7.90
CA ILE A 74 -0.66 1.26 7.75
C ILE A 74 -1.12 0.46 6.52
N ILE A 75 -0.46 0.62 5.38
CA ILE A 75 -0.81 -0.13 4.16
C ILE A 75 -0.61 -1.63 4.37
N SER A 76 0.52 -2.00 4.98
CA SER A 76 0.89 -3.41 5.17
C SER A 76 -0.04 -4.12 6.15
N SER A 77 -0.53 -3.44 7.19
CA SER A 77 -1.48 -4.02 8.15
C SER A 77 -2.88 -4.22 7.57
N ASN A 78 -3.24 -3.48 6.52
CA ASN A 78 -4.57 -3.53 5.90
C ASN A 78 -4.62 -4.34 4.59
N ILE A 79 -3.48 -4.85 4.09
CA ILE A 79 -3.41 -5.55 2.79
C ILE A 79 -4.21 -6.87 2.75
N GLN A 80 -4.55 -7.43 3.92
CA GLN A 80 -5.33 -8.67 4.04
C GLN A 80 -6.84 -8.43 3.94
N ASP A 81 -7.30 -7.18 4.04
CA ASP A 81 -8.71 -6.86 3.86
C ASP A 81 -9.06 -6.83 2.36
N ALA A 82 -9.97 -7.70 1.92
CA ALA A 82 -10.44 -7.74 0.53
C ALA A 82 -11.04 -6.39 0.06
N GLY A 83 -11.53 -5.56 0.99
CA GLY A 83 -11.97 -4.20 0.71
C GLY A 83 -10.86 -3.29 0.19
N PHE A 84 -9.60 -3.60 0.47
CA PHE A 84 -8.43 -2.84 0.01
C PHE A 84 -8.29 -2.84 -1.52
N LEU A 85 -8.73 -3.91 -2.19
CA LEU A 85 -8.70 -4.04 -3.65
C LEU A 85 -9.77 -3.21 -4.37
N ALA A 86 -10.77 -2.70 -3.65
CA ALA A 86 -11.85 -1.90 -4.23
C ALA A 86 -11.45 -0.42 -4.47
N TYR A 87 -10.28 0.01 -3.97
CA TYR A 87 -9.85 1.40 -4.02
C TYR A 87 -8.65 1.62 -4.94
N TRP A 88 -8.57 2.83 -5.48
CA TRP A 88 -7.42 3.26 -6.27
C TRP A 88 -6.16 3.34 -5.40
N PRO A 89 -5.01 2.84 -5.87
CA PRO A 89 -3.76 2.87 -5.12
C PRO A 89 -3.37 4.27 -4.62
N SER A 90 -3.66 5.32 -5.39
CA SER A 90 -3.43 6.72 -5.02
C SER A 90 -4.29 7.18 -3.85
N CYS A 91 -5.56 6.77 -3.79
CA CYS A 91 -6.47 7.11 -2.69
C CYS A 91 -6.02 6.49 -1.38
N ILE A 92 -5.63 5.21 -1.44
CA ILE A 92 -5.10 4.47 -0.29
C ILE A 92 -3.84 5.18 0.23
N ALA A 93 -2.88 5.48 -0.65
CA ALA A 93 -1.64 6.14 -0.26
C ALA A 93 -1.86 7.52 0.35
N ALA A 94 -2.76 8.34 -0.22
CA ALA A 94 -3.09 9.66 0.32
C ALA A 94 -3.72 9.54 1.72
N ALA A 95 -4.65 8.62 1.91
CA ALA A 95 -5.28 8.38 3.20
C ALA A 95 -4.28 7.87 4.26
N SER A 96 -3.37 6.98 3.89
CA SER A 96 -2.33 6.48 4.79
C SER A 96 -1.35 7.60 5.20
N ILE A 97 -0.97 8.49 4.29
CA ILE A 97 -0.13 9.66 4.60
C ILE A 97 -0.85 10.64 5.53
N LEU A 98 -2.12 10.93 5.28
CA LEU A 98 -2.93 11.79 6.15
C LEU A 98 -3.10 11.18 7.55
N SER A 99 -3.34 9.88 7.63
CA SER A 99 -3.41 9.16 8.90
C SER A 99 -2.09 9.22 9.66
N ALA A 100 -0.96 8.98 8.99
CA ALA A 100 0.37 9.09 9.58
C ALA A 100 0.65 10.52 10.08
N ALA A 101 0.27 11.55 9.31
CA ALA A 101 0.49 12.94 9.70
C ALA A 101 -0.30 13.35 10.95
N ASN A 102 -1.50 12.80 11.13
CA ASN A 102 -2.33 13.06 12.30
C ASN A 102 -1.81 12.38 13.58
N GLU A 103 -0.83 11.48 13.48
CA GLU A 103 -0.13 10.91 14.63
C GLU A 103 1.07 11.78 15.10
N ILE A 104 1.49 12.77 14.31
CA ILE A 104 2.63 13.63 14.66
C ILE A 104 2.20 14.64 15.74
N PRO A 105 2.81 14.61 16.95
CA PRO A 105 2.47 15.57 18.00
C PRO A 105 2.88 16.99 17.56
N ASN A 106 1.98 17.96 17.78
CA ASN A 106 2.13 19.38 17.41
C ASN A 106 2.12 19.70 15.91
N TRP A 107 1.90 18.73 15.02
CA TRP A 107 1.63 19.02 13.60
C TRP A 107 0.20 19.53 13.44
N SER A 108 -0.02 20.57 12.64
CA SER A 108 -1.38 21.08 12.39
C SER A 108 -2.24 19.98 11.78
N TYR A 109 -3.38 19.67 12.40
CA TYR A 109 -4.30 18.64 11.93
C TYR A 109 -4.58 18.79 10.43
N VAL A 110 -4.29 17.74 9.66
CA VAL A 110 -4.38 17.79 8.20
C VAL A 110 -5.71 17.24 7.77
N LYS A 111 -6.59 18.14 7.29
CA LYS A 111 -7.88 17.73 6.72
C LYS A 111 -7.68 16.99 5.39
N PRO A 112 -8.52 15.99 5.07
CA PRO A 112 -8.46 15.27 3.79
C PRO A 112 -8.68 16.18 2.57
N GLU A 113 -9.33 17.33 2.75
CA GLU A 113 -9.51 18.38 1.73
C GLU A 113 -8.18 18.89 1.15
N HIS A 114 -7.09 18.86 1.93
CA HIS A 114 -5.77 19.28 1.45
C HIS A 114 -5.23 18.35 0.35
N ALA A 115 -5.62 17.06 0.39
CA ALA A 115 -5.11 16.05 -0.53
C ALA A 115 -5.82 16.04 -1.90
N GLU A 116 -6.96 16.71 -2.05
CA GLU A 116 -7.67 16.85 -3.33
C GLU A 116 -6.81 17.54 -4.39
N SER A 117 -5.90 18.43 -3.95
CA SER A 117 -4.98 19.15 -4.81
C SER A 117 -3.71 18.36 -5.21
N TRP A 118 -3.50 17.18 -4.64
CA TRP A 118 -2.22 16.45 -4.81
C TRP A 118 -2.13 15.72 -6.14
N CYS A 119 -3.25 15.19 -6.66
CA CYS A 119 -3.29 14.41 -7.88
C CYS A 119 -4.69 14.45 -8.52
N GLU A 120 -4.76 14.49 -9.84
CA GLU A 120 -6.04 14.39 -10.56
C GLU A 120 -6.75 13.08 -10.23
N GLY A 121 -8.02 13.16 -9.82
CA GLY A 121 -8.84 11.99 -9.46
C GLY A 121 -8.90 11.67 -7.96
N LEU A 122 -8.12 12.36 -7.11
CA LEU A 122 -8.28 12.31 -5.66
C LEU A 122 -9.53 13.09 -5.24
N LYS A 123 -10.66 12.39 -5.08
CA LYS A 123 -11.90 12.98 -4.55
C LYS A 123 -11.98 12.76 -3.04
N LYS A 124 -12.48 13.77 -2.32
CA LYS A 124 -12.72 13.72 -0.87
C LYS A 124 -13.40 12.43 -0.43
N ASP A 125 -14.45 12.02 -1.11
CA ASP A 125 -15.27 10.86 -0.74
C ASP A 125 -14.48 9.55 -0.83
N SER A 126 -13.54 9.46 -1.77
CA SER A 126 -12.64 8.32 -1.94
C SER A 126 -11.53 8.28 -0.88
N ILE A 127 -11.14 9.45 -0.37
CA ILE A 127 -10.14 9.58 0.69
C ILE A 127 -10.79 9.39 2.07
N ALA A 128 -11.96 9.97 2.31
CA ALA A 128 -12.61 10.05 3.63
C ALA A 128 -13.06 8.70 4.19
N TRP A 129 -13.33 7.71 3.35
CA TRP A 129 -13.61 6.34 3.80
C TRP A 129 -12.36 5.69 4.43
N CYS A 130 -11.19 5.97 3.87
CA CYS A 130 -9.96 5.20 4.10
C CYS A 130 -9.26 5.48 5.46
N PRO A 131 -9.25 6.68 6.08
CA PRO A 131 -8.61 6.88 7.38
C PRO A 131 -9.45 6.35 8.56
N MET A 132 -10.79 6.31 8.47
CA MET A 132 -11.63 5.95 9.63
C MET A 132 -11.62 4.45 9.97
N ARG A 133 -11.35 3.57 9.00
CA ARG A 133 -11.24 2.12 9.26
C ARG A 133 -9.82 1.66 9.55
N VAL A 134 -8.81 2.43 9.14
CA VAL A 134 -7.38 2.18 9.40
C VAL A 134 -7.04 2.25 10.91
N MET A 135 -7.84 2.97 11.70
CA MET A 135 -7.72 3.01 13.18
C MET A 135 -8.79 2.17 13.91
N GLY A 136 -9.63 1.44 13.18
CA GLY A 136 -10.88 0.87 13.69
C GLY A 136 -10.93 -0.65 13.75
N ASN A 137 -9.99 -1.29 14.46
CA ASN A 137 -10.30 -2.60 15.05
C ASN A 137 -11.27 -2.36 16.22
N THR A 138 -12.54 -2.26 15.91
CA THR A 138 -13.66 -2.70 16.77
C THR A 138 -14.77 -3.20 15.86
N CYS A 139 -14.52 -4.37 15.25
CA CYS A 139 -15.60 -5.29 14.96
C CYS A 139 -16.00 -5.96 16.28
N ILE A 140 -17.11 -5.51 16.86
CA ILE A 140 -18.09 -6.40 17.51
C ILE A 140 -19.37 -6.26 16.69
#